data_AF-A0A506UIS2-F1
#
_entry.id   AF-A0A506UIS2-F1
#
_cell.length_a   1.000
_cell.length_b   1.000
_cell.length_c   1.000
_cell.angle_alpha   90.00
_cell.angle_beta   90.00
_cell.angle_gamma   90.00
#
_symmetry.space_group_name_H-M   'P 1'
#
loop_
_entity.id
_entity.type
_entity.pdbx_description
1 polymer ?
#
loop_
_entity_poly.entity_id
_entity_poly.type
_entity_poly.pdbx_seq_one_letter_code
_entity_poly.pdbx_strand_id
1 'polypeptide(L)'
;MAFEKVNNQSDAKGDETGIRISLARIKSAPAKLRLIVDDSLLAEVFGSLGVKQSFDLLVGTEADHGFVRLVQSSAGTMKAVVRHFGPSGNQRKVLVFNCGHLRQFVDRSEAAQPVQWKRIDAATIEIVLPNWADETRPAQTRTKPAMSSQKQMNDEAVARRKRLGL
;
A
#
# COMPACT_ATOMS: atom_id res chain seq x y z
N MET A 1 6.41 -31.17 -23.16
CA MET A 1 5.08 -30.67 -22.80
C MET A 1 5.27 -29.29 -22.20
N ALA A 2 4.75 -28.25 -22.85
CA ALA A 2 4.93 -26.86 -22.44
C ALA A 2 3.77 -26.47 -21.51
N PHE A 3 4.09 -26.06 -20.28
CA PHE A 3 3.11 -25.48 -19.36
C PHE A 3 3.28 -23.96 -19.40
N GLU A 4 2.23 -23.27 -19.83
CA GLU A 4 2.15 -21.82 -19.78
C GLU A 4 1.67 -21.41 -18.38
N LYS A 5 2.45 -20.57 -17.70
CA LYS A 5 2.11 -20.03 -16.40
C LYS A 5 1.13 -18.87 -16.62
N VAL A 6 -0.16 -19.13 -16.46
CA VAL A 6 -1.18 -18.07 -16.46
C VAL A 6 -0.97 -17.22 -15.21
N ASN A 7 -0.38 -16.03 -15.41
CA ASN A 7 -0.33 -14.98 -14.40
C ASN A 7 -1.73 -14.36 -14.32
N ASN A 8 -2.62 -14.98 -13.55
CA ASN A 8 -3.84 -14.31 -13.10
C ASN A 8 -3.44 -13.28 -12.03
N GLN A 9 -2.88 -12.15 -12.45
CA GLN A 9 -2.97 -10.93 -11.66
C GLN A 9 -4.44 -10.50 -11.72
N SER A 10 -5.22 -10.91 -10.73
CA SER A 10 -6.52 -10.31 -10.50
C SER A 10 -6.27 -8.85 -10.08
N ASP A 11 -6.34 -7.94 -11.04
CA ASP A 11 -6.51 -6.51 -10.79
C ASP A 11 -7.88 -6.32 -10.15
N ALA A 12 -7.97 -6.56 -8.83
CA ALA A 12 -9.18 -6.34 -8.06
C ALA A 12 -9.48 -4.83 -8.04
N LYS A 13 -10.29 -4.38 -9.00
CA LYS A 13 -10.88 -3.05 -9.06
C LYS A 13 -12.26 -3.08 -8.42
N GLY A 14 -12.44 -2.23 -7.41
CA GLY A 14 -13.72 -1.93 -6.78
C GLY A 14 -13.95 -2.75 -5.51
N ASP A 15 -14.24 -2.07 -4.39
CA ASP A 15 -14.87 -2.45 -3.10
C ASP A 15 -14.71 -3.84 -2.44
N GLU A 16 -14.21 -4.84 -3.15
CA GLU A 16 -14.10 -6.26 -2.83
C GLU A 16 -12.65 -6.74 -2.76
N THR A 17 -11.66 -5.85 -2.57
CA THR A 17 -10.26 -6.28 -2.43
C THR A 17 -10.01 -7.14 -1.20
N GLY A 18 -10.98 -7.19 -0.28
CA GLY A 18 -10.94 -7.94 0.97
C GLY A 18 -9.98 -7.41 2.03
N ILE A 19 -9.29 -6.31 1.73
CA ILE A 19 -8.40 -5.58 2.63
C ILE A 19 -8.83 -4.13 2.67
N ARG A 20 -9.04 -3.61 3.88
CA ARG A 20 -9.27 -2.20 4.14
C ARG A 20 -8.27 -1.68 5.14
N ILE A 21 -7.93 -0.41 5.00
CA ILE A 21 -7.00 0.26 5.91
C ILE A 21 -7.57 1.58 6.41
N SER A 22 -7.33 1.90 7.67
CA SER A 22 -7.74 3.17 8.26
C SER A 22 -6.69 3.74 9.19
N LEU A 23 -6.78 5.05 9.42
CA LEU A 23 -6.11 5.73 10.53
C LEU A 23 -7.18 6.13 11.55
N ALA A 24 -7.03 5.65 12.78
CA ALA A 24 -7.95 5.98 13.86
C ALA A 24 -7.26 6.86 14.89
N ARG A 25 -7.76 8.08 15.06
CA ARG A 25 -7.35 9.00 16.13
C ARG A 25 -8.47 9.10 17.17
N ILE A 26 -8.12 8.92 18.45
CA ILE A 26 -9.06 9.06 19.57
C ILE A 26 -8.61 10.25 20.42
N LYS A 27 -9.41 11.32 20.44
CA LYS A 27 -9.08 12.56 21.16
C LYS A 27 -7.69 13.08 20.74
N SER A 28 -6.85 13.43 21.71
CA SER A 28 -5.49 13.95 21.50
C SER A 28 -4.42 12.86 21.29
N ALA A 29 -4.78 11.57 21.30
CA ALA A 29 -3.81 10.52 21.05
C ALA A 29 -3.33 10.52 19.58
N PRO A 30 -2.11 10.04 19.30
CA PRO A 30 -1.65 9.87 17.92
C PRO A 30 -2.52 8.88 17.14
N ALA A 31 -2.69 9.15 15.85
CA ALA A 31 -3.41 8.29 14.91
C ALA A 31 -2.72 6.93 14.82
N LYS A 32 -3.54 5.88 14.89
CA LYS A 32 -3.10 4.49 14.81
C LYS A 32 -3.56 3.86 13.52
N LEU A 33 -2.65 3.19 12.84
CA LEU A 33 -2.95 2.38 11.66
C LEU A 33 -3.70 1.13 12.08
N ARG A 34 -4.76 0.82 11.33
CA ARG A 34 -5.54 -0.39 11.46
C ARG A 34 -5.71 -1.03 10.09
N LEU A 35 -5.37 -2.31 10.03
CA LEU A 35 -5.64 -3.16 8.87
C LEU A 35 -6.84 -4.06 9.18
N ILE A 36 -7.78 -4.14 8.25
CA ILE A 36 -9.00 -4.95 8.35
C ILE A 36 -8.98 -5.89 7.16
N VAL A 37 -8.91 -7.18 7.42
CA VAL A 37 -8.82 -8.22 6.38
C VAL A 37 -9.98 -9.18 6.55
N ASP A 38 -10.60 -9.57 5.45
CA ASP A 38 -11.66 -10.58 5.47
C ASP A 38 -11.11 -11.96 5.79
N ASP A 39 -11.85 -12.74 6.59
CA ASP A 39 -11.42 -14.08 7.01
C ASP A 39 -11.24 -15.04 5.84
N SER A 40 -12.13 -14.97 4.85
CA SER A 40 -12.05 -15.76 3.62
C SER A 40 -10.78 -15.47 2.83
N LEU A 41 -10.44 -14.19 2.67
CA LEU A 41 -9.23 -13.79 1.95
C LEU A 41 -7.97 -14.24 2.70
N LEU A 42 -7.93 -14.03 4.01
CA LEU A 42 -6.77 -14.41 4.81
C LEU A 42 -6.55 -15.93 4.78
N ALA A 43 -7.63 -16.73 4.75
CA ALA A 43 -7.55 -18.18 4.60
C ALA A 43 -7.11 -18.62 3.19
N GLU A 44 -7.49 -17.90 2.14
CA GLU A 44 -7.02 -18.14 0.77
C GLU A 44 -5.53 -17.87 0.62
N VAL A 45 -5.06 -16.76 1.19
CA VAL A 45 -3.67 -16.31 1.08
C VAL A 45 -2.76 -17.17 1.96
N PHE A 46 -3.09 -17.37 3.23
CA PHE A 46 -2.19 -17.99 4.21
C PHE A 46 -2.56 -19.43 4.57
N GLY A 47 -3.58 -20.00 3.92
CA GLY A 47 -4.15 -21.30 4.26
C GLY A 47 -5.05 -21.24 5.49
N SER A 48 -5.56 -22.39 5.94
CA SER A 48 -6.44 -22.46 7.11
C SER A 48 -5.74 -21.86 8.33
N LEU A 49 -6.27 -20.77 8.84
CA LEU A 49 -5.70 -20.07 9.98
C LEU A 49 -5.97 -20.88 11.26
N GLY A 50 -4.96 -21.64 11.70
CA GLY A 50 -4.96 -22.24 13.02
C GLY A 50 -4.97 -21.20 14.15
N VAL A 51 -5.24 -21.65 15.38
CA VAL A 51 -5.66 -20.83 16.54
C VAL A 51 -4.61 -19.79 17.02
N LYS A 52 -3.37 -19.77 16.50
CA LYS A 52 -2.30 -18.87 16.98
C LYS A 52 -1.36 -18.42 15.87
N GLN A 53 -1.90 -17.77 14.85
CA GLN A 53 -1.09 -17.08 13.84
C GLN A 53 -0.59 -15.75 14.41
N SER A 54 0.70 -15.52 14.27
CA SER A 54 1.37 -14.26 14.58
C SER A 54 1.81 -13.61 13.27
N PHE A 55 1.86 -12.28 13.27
CA PHE A 55 2.18 -11.50 12.07
C PHE A 55 3.16 -10.39 12.41
N ASP A 56 3.93 -9.97 11.42
CA ASP A 56 4.71 -8.75 11.46
C ASP A 56 4.24 -7.79 10.36
N LEU A 57 4.29 -6.50 10.67
CA LEU A 57 4.04 -5.45 9.70
C LEU A 57 5.35 -4.78 9.35
N LEU A 58 5.77 -4.91 8.09
CA LEU A 58 6.90 -4.17 7.54
C LEU A 58 6.35 -2.92 6.85
N VAL A 59 6.86 -1.75 7.22
CA VAL A 59 6.43 -0.49 6.63
C VAL A 59 7.49 -0.02 5.66
N GLY A 60 7.10 0.21 4.41
CA GLY A 60 8.02 0.67 3.38
C GLY A 60 8.53 2.08 3.67
N THR A 61 9.79 2.31 3.30
CA THR A 61 10.50 3.59 3.45
C THR A 61 11.10 3.98 2.11
N GLU A 62 11.40 5.28 1.93
CA GLU A 62 12.10 5.80 0.74
C GLU A 62 11.40 5.45 -0.60
N ALA A 63 11.99 4.53 -1.36
CA ALA A 63 11.46 4.05 -2.64
C ALA A 63 10.13 3.31 -2.45
N ASP A 64 10.02 2.56 -1.34
CA ASP A 64 8.86 1.75 -0.98
C ASP A 64 7.87 2.52 -0.07
N HIS A 65 8.06 3.83 0.10
CA HIS A 65 7.09 4.65 0.81
C HIS A 65 5.72 4.54 0.13
N GLY A 66 4.66 4.36 0.93
CA GLY A 66 3.32 4.08 0.42
C GLY A 66 2.97 2.59 0.35
N PHE A 67 3.88 1.69 0.72
CA PHE A 67 3.61 0.25 0.83
C PHE A 67 3.75 -0.27 2.26
N VAL A 68 2.96 -1.28 2.61
CA VAL A 68 3.18 -2.11 3.80
C VAL A 68 3.14 -3.58 3.43
N ARG A 69 3.90 -4.41 4.15
CA ARG A 69 3.82 -5.86 4.03
C ARG A 69 3.32 -6.47 5.31
N LEU A 70 2.32 -7.34 5.19
CA LEU A 70 1.86 -8.20 6.28
C LEU A 70 2.52 -9.57 6.07
N VAL A 71 3.34 -9.97 7.05
CA VAL A 71 4.13 -11.20 7.01
C VAL A 71 3.62 -12.14 8.09
N GLN A 72 3.22 -13.34 7.70
CA GLN A 72 2.88 -14.41 8.63
C GLN A 72 4.17 -14.98 9.21
N SER A 73 4.28 -15.01 10.54
CA SER A 73 5.49 -15.42 11.25
C SER A 73 5.14 -16.08 12.58
N SER A 74 5.81 -17.18 12.92
CA SER A 74 5.62 -17.85 14.21
C SER A 74 6.06 -17.00 15.41
N ALA A 75 6.98 -16.06 15.18
CA ALA A 75 7.50 -15.14 16.19
C ALA A 75 6.91 -13.72 16.05
N GLY A 76 5.92 -13.55 15.17
CA GLY A 76 5.37 -12.23 14.87
C GLY A 76 4.76 -11.55 16.08
N THR A 77 4.92 -10.23 16.13
CA THR A 77 4.53 -9.40 17.27
C THR A 77 3.05 -9.04 17.28
N MET A 78 2.42 -9.05 16.10
CA MET A 78 1.03 -8.68 15.92
C MET A 78 0.11 -9.89 15.93
N LYS A 79 -1.04 -9.73 16.58
CA LYS A 79 -2.12 -10.70 16.56
C LYS A 79 -3.36 -10.07 15.97
N ALA A 80 -4.07 -10.85 15.18
CA ALA A 80 -5.32 -10.44 14.60
C ALA A 80 -6.44 -10.57 15.64
N VAL A 81 -7.31 -9.56 15.72
CA VAL A 81 -8.52 -9.59 16.56
C VAL A 81 -9.71 -9.89 15.67
N VAL A 82 -10.39 -11.00 15.94
CA VAL A 82 -11.61 -11.35 15.20
C VAL A 82 -12.74 -10.39 15.56
N ARG A 83 -13.39 -9.85 14.54
CA ARG A 83 -14.60 -9.04 14.67
C ARG A 83 -15.67 -9.54 13.71
N HIS A 84 -16.91 -9.34 14.12
CA HIS A 84 -18.09 -9.66 13.34
C HIS A 84 -18.76 -8.35 12.93
N PHE A 85 -19.01 -8.18 11.64
CA PHE A 85 -19.69 -7.01 11.08
C PHE A 85 -20.98 -7.45 10.39
N GLY A 86 -22.06 -6.69 10.61
CA GLY A 86 -23.37 -6.95 10.01
C GLY A 86 -24.45 -7.34 11.03
N PRO A 87 -25.70 -7.47 10.57
CA PRO A 87 -26.84 -7.86 11.40
C PRO A 87 -26.66 -9.28 11.96
N SER A 88 -27.18 -9.51 13.16
CA SER A 88 -27.16 -10.82 13.83
C SER A 88 -27.80 -11.88 12.92
N GLY A 89 -27.00 -12.79 12.35
CA GLY A 89 -27.45 -13.83 11.41
C GLY A 89 -26.75 -13.82 10.04
N ASN A 90 -26.19 -12.68 9.60
CA ASN A 90 -25.36 -12.60 8.39
C ASN A 90 -24.09 -11.78 8.67
N GLN A 91 -23.41 -12.17 9.74
CA GLN A 91 -22.22 -11.47 10.17
C GLN A 91 -21.01 -11.93 9.36
N ARG A 92 -20.37 -10.97 8.70
CA ARG A 92 -19.08 -11.18 8.08
C ARG A 92 -18.00 -11.17 9.15
N LYS A 93 -17.21 -12.24 9.18
CA LYS A 93 -16.02 -12.34 10.04
C LYS A 93 -14.86 -11.61 9.37
N VAL A 94 -14.27 -10.67 10.09
CA VAL A 94 -13.07 -9.94 9.67
C VAL A 94 -12.02 -10.03 10.76
N LEU A 95 -10.76 -9.98 10.35
CA LEU A 95 -9.62 -9.90 11.24
C LEU A 95 -9.09 -8.46 11.25
N VAL A 96 -8.92 -7.93 12.45
CA VAL A 96 -8.45 -6.57 12.66
C VAL A 96 -7.06 -6.61 13.27
N PHE A 97 -6.09 -6.04 12.55
CA PHE A 97 -4.73 -5.85 13.04
C PHE A 97 -4.56 -4.41 13.53
N ASN A 98 -4.24 -4.24 14.81
CA ASN A 98 -3.93 -2.92 15.37
C ASN A 98 -2.42 -2.70 15.27
N CYS A 99 -2.00 -1.95 14.24
CA CYS A 99 -0.60 -1.75 13.91
C CYS A 99 0.07 -0.66 14.76
N GLY A 100 -0.72 0.12 15.51
CA GLY A 100 -0.21 1.19 16.36
C GLY A 100 0.06 2.48 15.61
N HIS A 101 0.75 3.41 16.26
CA HIS A 101 1.09 4.71 15.67
C HIS A 101 2.37 4.58 14.83
N LEU A 102 2.33 5.07 13.60
CA LEU A 102 3.45 5.08 12.67
C LEU A 102 3.80 6.53 12.36
N ARG A 103 5.00 6.95 12.79
CA ARG A 103 5.43 8.35 12.73
C ARG A 103 5.55 8.89 11.30
N GLN A 104 5.72 8.00 10.33
CA GLN A 104 5.83 8.36 8.92
C GLN A 104 4.50 8.61 8.23
N PHE A 105 3.35 8.53 8.92
CA PHE A 105 2.03 8.81 8.36
C PHE A 105 1.37 10.00 9.04
N VAL A 106 0.37 10.57 8.35
CA VAL A 106 -0.38 11.73 8.84
C VAL A 106 -1.06 11.44 10.19
N ASP A 107 -1.03 12.42 11.10
CA ASP A 107 -1.64 12.31 12.42
C ASP A 107 -3.11 12.77 12.44
N ARG A 108 -3.95 12.13 11.63
CA ARG A 108 -5.40 12.41 11.55
C ARG A 108 -6.21 11.13 11.39
N SER A 109 -7.52 11.25 11.59
CA SER A 109 -8.45 10.15 11.33
C SER A 109 -8.74 10.06 9.84
N GLU A 110 -8.62 8.85 9.29
CA GLU A 110 -8.97 8.50 7.91
C GLU A 110 -9.94 7.33 7.95
N ALA A 111 -11.02 7.42 7.17
CA ALA A 111 -12.00 6.35 7.07
C ALA A 111 -11.35 5.07 6.52
N ALA A 112 -11.96 3.91 6.80
CA ALA A 112 -11.49 2.65 6.23
C ALA A 112 -11.71 2.63 4.72
N GLN A 113 -10.63 2.57 3.95
CA GLN A 113 -10.66 2.54 2.49
C GLN A 113 -10.23 1.16 1.98
N PRO A 114 -10.89 0.61 0.95
CA PRO A 114 -10.40 -0.58 0.27
C PRO A 114 -9.05 -0.29 -0.38
N VAL A 115 -8.12 -1.24 -0.27
CA VAL A 115 -6.76 -1.09 -0.80
C VAL A 115 -6.40 -2.22 -1.75
N GLN A 116 -5.56 -1.90 -2.72
CA GLN A 116 -4.94 -2.91 -3.58
C GLN A 116 -3.87 -3.66 -2.79
N TRP A 117 -3.69 -4.93 -3.15
CA TRP A 117 -2.65 -5.76 -2.55
C TRP A 117 -2.19 -6.83 -3.55
N LYS A 118 -1.02 -7.39 -3.28
CA LYS A 118 -0.42 -8.47 -4.06
C LYS A 118 0.20 -9.49 -3.12
N ARG A 119 0.02 -10.77 -3.43
CA ARG A 119 0.78 -11.85 -2.80
C ARG A 119 2.22 -11.82 -3.31
N ILE A 120 3.18 -11.66 -2.41
CA ILE A 120 4.61 -11.70 -2.74
C ILE A 120 5.10 -13.14 -2.71
N ASP A 121 4.74 -13.88 -1.66
CA ASP A 121 5.10 -15.28 -1.46
C ASP A 121 4.06 -16.02 -0.61
N ALA A 122 4.41 -17.20 -0.08
CA ALA A 122 3.50 -18.01 0.71
C ALA A 122 3.05 -17.35 2.02
N ALA A 123 3.90 -16.53 2.62
CA ALA A 123 3.74 -15.94 3.94
C ALA A 123 3.67 -14.40 3.92
N THR A 124 3.75 -13.77 2.74
CA THR A 124 3.80 -12.31 2.61
C THR A 124 2.77 -11.78 1.61
N ILE A 125 2.02 -10.77 2.06
CA ILE A 125 1.27 -9.87 1.16
C ILE A 125 1.82 -8.45 1.26
N GLU A 126 1.83 -7.76 0.13
CA GLU A 126 2.14 -6.35 0.01
C GLU A 126 0.86 -5.58 -0.27
N ILE A 127 0.66 -4.48 0.44
CA ILE A 127 -0.54 -3.66 0.40
C ILE A 127 -0.12 -2.24 0.01
N VAL A 128 -0.85 -1.69 -0.96
CA VAL A 128 -0.68 -0.30 -1.40
C VAL A 128 -1.49 0.60 -0.48
N LEU A 129 -0.84 1.56 0.16
CA LEU A 129 -1.51 2.51 1.04
C LEU A 129 -2.28 3.57 0.23
N PRO A 130 -3.36 4.14 0.79
CA PRO A 130 -4.05 5.26 0.16
C PRO A 130 -3.19 6.52 0.11
N ASN A 131 -3.63 7.51 -0.68
CA ASN A 131 -2.91 8.75 -0.95
C ASN A 131 -2.47 9.54 0.31
N TRP A 132 -3.17 9.39 1.43
CA TRP A 132 -2.75 10.04 2.69
C TRP A 132 -1.37 9.57 3.17
N ALA A 133 -0.91 8.38 2.74
CA ALA A 133 0.42 7.91 3.07
C ALA A 133 1.50 8.68 2.31
N ASP A 134 1.23 9.13 1.09
CA ASP A 134 2.20 9.87 0.26
C ASP A 134 2.42 11.32 0.71
N GLU A 135 1.48 11.90 1.47
CA GLU A 135 1.58 13.29 1.96
C GLU A 135 2.82 13.52 2.84
N THR A 136 3.30 12.47 3.50
CA THR A 136 4.46 12.47 4.37
C THR A 136 5.69 11.85 3.72
N ARG A 137 5.62 11.52 2.43
CA ARG A 137 6.76 10.98 1.69
C ARG A 137 7.92 11.97 1.80
N PRO A 138 9.11 11.54 2.27
CA PRO A 138 10.29 12.40 2.27
C PRO A 138 10.44 12.94 0.86
N ALA A 139 10.60 14.26 0.71
CA ALA A 139 10.79 14.86 -0.59
C ALA A 139 11.96 14.14 -1.25
N GLN A 140 11.67 13.26 -2.21
CA GLN A 140 12.68 12.78 -3.14
C GLN A 140 13.30 14.07 -3.63
N THR A 141 14.60 14.23 -3.42
CA THR A 141 15.34 15.34 -3.97
C THR A 141 14.99 15.30 -5.44
N ARG A 142 14.06 16.17 -5.84
CA ARG A 142 13.69 16.33 -7.23
C ARG A 142 14.96 16.90 -7.81
N THR A 143 15.88 16.04 -8.21
CA THR A 143 16.78 16.33 -9.30
C THR A 143 15.80 16.67 -10.40
N LYS A 144 15.50 17.97 -10.53
CA LYS A 144 14.78 18.52 -11.66
C LYS A 144 15.40 17.80 -12.86
N PRO A 145 14.62 17.11 -13.70
CA PRO A 145 15.18 16.65 -14.96
C PRO A 145 15.83 17.88 -15.56
N ALA A 146 17.15 17.83 -15.73
CA ALA A 146 17.87 18.90 -16.37
C ALA A 146 17.23 19.03 -17.74
N MET A 147 16.38 20.05 -17.92
CA MET A 147 16.02 20.54 -19.24
C MET A 147 17.29 21.20 -19.81
N SER A 148 18.27 20.37 -20.12
CA SER A 148 19.47 20.74 -20.87
C SER A 148 19.39 19.98 -22.20
N SER A 149 18.98 20.70 -23.25
CA SER A 149 19.74 20.79 -24.52
C SER A 149 18.89 21.16 -25.74
N GLN A 150 17.55 21.15 -25.69
CA GLN A 150 16.78 21.44 -26.92
C GLN A 150 16.52 22.93 -27.18
N LYS A 151 16.54 23.81 -26.16
CA LYS A 151 16.34 25.26 -26.39
C LYS A 151 17.60 25.97 -26.89
N GLN A 152 18.78 25.44 -26.59
CA GLN A 152 20.06 26.07 -26.96
C GLN A 152 20.48 25.80 -28.41
N MET A 153 20.04 24.69 -29.02
CA MET A 153 20.28 24.44 -30.46
C MET A 153 19.38 25.27 -31.38
N ASN A 154 18.18 25.67 -30.93
CA ASN A 154 17.26 26.44 -31.77
C ASN A 154 17.69 27.91 -31.92
N ASP A 155 18.24 28.53 -30.88
CA ASP A 155 18.69 29.93 -30.96
C ASP A 155 19.95 30.08 -31.82
N GLU A 156 20.83 29.08 -31.85
CA GLU A 156 22.04 29.11 -32.69
C GLU A 156 21.73 28.86 -34.19
N ALA A 157 20.74 28.01 -34.49
CA ALA A 157 20.27 27.77 -35.85
C ALA A 157 19.53 28.98 -36.44
N VAL A 158 18.76 29.72 -35.63
CA VAL A 158 18.07 30.95 -36.04
C VAL A 158 19.07 32.11 -36.24
N ALA A 159 20.09 32.21 -35.39
CA ALA A 159 21.15 33.22 -35.54
C ALA A 159 22.02 32.98 -36.80
N ARG A 160 22.30 31.73 -37.16
CA ARG A 160 23.03 31.39 -38.40
C ARG A 160 22.24 31.70 -39.67
N ARG A 161 20.93 31.44 -39.69
CA ARG A 161 20.08 31.77 -40.86
C ARG A 161 19.99 33.28 -41.11
N LYS A 162 19.86 34.09 -40.05
CA LYS A 162 19.86 35.57 -40.18
C LYS A 162 21.17 36.17 -40.71
N ARG A 163 22.32 35.50 -40.52
CA ARG A 163 23.60 35.98 -41.06
C ARG A 163 23.86 35.58 -42.52
N LEU A 164 23.09 34.66 -43.08
CA LEU A 164 23.27 34.15 -44.45
C LEU A 164 22.25 34.69 -45.47
N GLY A 165 21.31 35.55 -45.04
CA GLY A 165 20.42 36.27 -45.98
C GLY A 165 19.41 35.39 -46.73
N LEU A 166 18.89 34.34 -46.07
CA LEU A 166 17.74 33.55 -46.52
C LEU A 166 16.55 33.76 -45.57
#